data_AF-A0A8X6JML9-F1
#
_entry.id   AF-A0A8X6JML9-F1
#
_cell.length_a   1.000
_cell.length_b   1.000
_cell.length_c   1.000
_cell.angle_alpha   90.00
_cell.angle_beta   90.00
_cell.angle_gamma   90.00
#
_symmetry.space_group_name_H-M   'P 1'
#
loop_
_entity.id
_entity.type
_entity.pdbx_description
1 polymer ?
#
loop_
_entity_poly.entity_id
_entity_poly.type
_entity_poly.pdbx_seq_one_letter_code
_entity_poly.pdbx_strand_id
1 'polypeptide(L)'
;MRTIGQGYAAMTTFCGVVDFPPPVAEKLYNNVINKLLLCSKEVAEASMQNAALEEVALTNSSDIVISGDGTWKTRGYSSHVGVCAVIEDRTGKVIDAEVMSSYCKPWKRSKGSPAYKKWKILHVKKINNFN
;
A
#
# COMPACT_ATOMS: atom_id res chain seq x y z
N MET A 1 -12.36 13.89 0.07
CA MET A 1 -11.39 13.71 -1.03
C MET A 1 -10.48 12.47 -0.91
N ARG A 2 -10.28 11.88 0.29
CA ARG A 2 -9.49 10.64 0.46
C ARG A 2 -10.05 9.45 -0.33
N THR A 3 -11.35 9.18 -0.21
CA THR A 3 -12.03 8.00 -0.77
C THR A 3 -11.94 7.92 -2.29
N ILE A 4 -11.84 9.06 -2.96
CA ILE A 4 -11.68 9.17 -4.42
C ILE A 4 -10.21 9.34 -4.86
N GLY A 5 -9.25 9.18 -3.95
CA GLY A 5 -7.81 9.24 -4.26
C GLY A 5 -7.26 10.64 -4.54
N GLN A 6 -8.02 11.70 -4.33
CA GLN A 6 -7.64 13.09 -4.69
C GLN A 6 -6.87 13.84 -3.59
N GLY A 7 -7.00 13.41 -2.34
CA GLY A 7 -6.17 13.91 -1.23
C GLY A 7 -6.50 15.34 -0.76
N TYR A 8 -5.56 15.93 0.00
CA TYR A 8 -5.74 17.23 0.64
C TYR A 8 -5.78 18.39 -0.37
N ALA A 9 -4.87 18.38 -1.36
CA ALA A 9 -4.77 19.44 -2.36
C ALA A 9 -6.10 19.66 -3.09
N ALA A 10 -6.73 18.58 -3.57
CA ALA A 10 -8.03 18.67 -4.22
C ALA A 10 -9.14 19.16 -3.28
N MET A 11 -9.07 18.83 -1.98
CA MET A 11 -10.02 19.33 -0.99
C MET A 11 -9.90 20.86 -0.83
N THR A 12 -8.67 21.36 -0.76
CA THR A 12 -8.39 22.80 -0.73
C THR A 12 -8.90 23.50 -2.00
N THR A 13 -8.59 22.93 -3.18
CA THR A 13 -9.08 23.47 -4.46
C THR A 13 -10.61 23.48 -4.51
N PHE A 14 -11.26 22.39 -4.12
CA PHE A 14 -12.71 22.31 -4.08
C PHE A 14 -13.32 23.39 -3.18
N CYS A 15 -12.85 23.50 -1.93
CA CYS A 15 -13.33 24.53 -1.00
C CYS A 15 -13.18 25.95 -1.59
N GLY A 16 -12.05 26.24 -2.23
CA GLY A 16 -11.83 27.53 -2.88
C GLY A 16 -12.76 27.79 -4.08
N VAL A 17 -13.11 26.75 -4.86
CA VAL A 17 -14.02 26.88 -6.02
C VAL A 17 -15.47 27.09 -5.59
N VAL A 18 -15.91 26.44 -4.51
CA VAL A 18 -17.30 26.55 -4.02
C VAL A 18 -17.50 27.65 -2.96
N ASP A 19 -16.49 28.49 -2.75
CA ASP A 19 -16.47 29.57 -1.75
C ASP A 19 -16.76 29.07 -0.31
N PHE A 20 -16.19 27.91 0.03
CA PHE A 20 -16.23 27.35 1.38
C PHE A 20 -15.00 27.75 2.20
N PRO A 21 -15.11 27.77 3.54
CA PRO A 21 -13.94 27.93 4.39
C PRO A 21 -12.89 26.85 4.07
N PRO A 22 -11.60 27.15 4.29
CA PRO A 22 -10.53 26.21 4.03
C PRO A 22 -10.75 24.93 4.86
N PRO A 23 -10.33 23.77 4.34
CA PRO A 23 -10.46 22.53 5.07
C PRO A 23 -9.60 22.55 6.35
N VAL A 24 -9.81 21.53 7.18
CA VAL A 24 -8.98 21.29 8.39
C VAL A 24 -7.48 21.38 8.06
N ALA A 25 -6.67 21.85 9.01
CA ALA A 25 -5.23 22.00 8.79
C ALA A 25 -4.59 20.72 8.24
N GLU A 26 -3.70 20.86 7.25
CA GLU A 26 -3.06 19.75 6.54
C GLU A 26 -2.39 18.74 7.50
N LYS A 27 -1.77 19.23 8.57
CA LYS A 27 -1.15 18.40 9.61
C LYS A 27 -2.17 17.48 10.28
N LEU A 28 -3.35 18.00 10.60
CA LEU A 28 -4.43 17.23 11.20
C LEU A 28 -4.97 16.19 10.22
N TYR A 29 -5.20 16.60 8.95
CA TYR A 29 -5.60 15.69 7.89
C TYR A 29 -4.62 14.51 7.77
N ASN A 30 -3.33 14.79 7.63
CA ASN A 30 -2.29 13.76 7.49
C ASN A 30 -2.22 12.84 8.72
N ASN A 31 -2.40 13.37 9.93
CA ASN A 31 -2.45 12.56 11.14
C ASN A 31 -3.62 11.56 11.13
N VAL A 32 -4.81 11.99 10.71
CA VAL A 32 -5.98 11.12 10.60
C VAL A 32 -5.76 10.05 9.52
N ILE A 33 -5.23 10.43 8.36
CA ILE A 33 -4.90 9.48 7.29
C ILE A 33 -3.91 8.41 7.76
N ASN A 34 -2.87 8.80 8.50
CA ASN A 34 -1.89 7.86 9.03
C ASN A 34 -2.50 6.88 10.04
N LYS A 35 -3.38 7.36 10.94
CA LYS A 35 -4.10 6.49 11.88
C LYS A 35 -4.99 5.49 11.14
N LEU A 36 -5.77 5.98 10.16
CA LEU A 36 -6.60 5.12 9.33
C LEU A 36 -5.77 4.07 8.58
N LEU A 37 -4.62 4.45 8.03
CA LEU A 37 -3.72 3.52 7.35
C LEU A 37 -3.25 2.39 8.28
N LEU A 38 -2.89 2.72 9.53
CA LEU A 38 -2.47 1.71 10.51
C LEU A 38 -3.61 0.75 10.84
N CYS A 39 -4.79 1.28 11.19
CA CYS A 39 -5.95 0.43 11.49
C CYS A 39 -6.37 -0.44 10.29
N SER A 40 -6.37 0.12 9.08
CA SER A 40 -6.69 -0.65 7.88
C SER A 40 -5.67 -1.75 7.60
N LYS A 41 -4.39 -1.55 7.92
CA LYS A 41 -3.36 -2.59 7.79
C LYS A 41 -3.57 -3.73 8.77
N GLU A 42 -3.80 -3.40 10.04
CA GLU A 42 -4.07 -4.41 11.08
C GLU A 42 -5.28 -5.28 10.72
N VAL A 43 -6.36 -4.65 10.25
CA VAL A 43 -7.57 -5.36 9.79
C VAL A 43 -7.28 -6.20 8.55
N ALA A 44 -6.51 -5.69 7.59
CA ALA A 44 -6.14 -6.44 6.39
C ALA A 44 -5.28 -7.66 6.73
N GLU A 45 -4.28 -7.51 7.59
CA GLU A 45 -3.42 -8.61 8.06
C GLU A 45 -4.24 -9.69 8.78
N ALA A 46 -5.13 -9.31 9.69
CA ALA A 46 -6.02 -10.25 10.36
C ALA A 46 -6.97 -10.95 9.38
N SER A 47 -7.51 -10.21 8.40
CA SER A 47 -8.39 -10.77 7.37
C SER A 47 -7.66 -11.79 6.49
N MET A 48 -6.42 -11.50 6.09
CA MET A 48 -5.60 -12.38 5.26
C MET A 48 -5.18 -13.64 6.02
N GLN A 49 -4.84 -13.51 7.31
CA GLN A 49 -4.58 -14.67 8.18
C GLN A 49 -5.81 -15.56 8.31
N ASN A 50 -6.98 -14.98 8.52
CA ASN A 50 -8.23 -15.74 8.60
C ASN A 50 -8.54 -16.44 7.27
N ALA A 51 -8.31 -15.78 6.13
CA ALA A 51 -8.48 -16.40 4.81
C ALA A 51 -7.60 -17.66 4.66
N ALA A 52 -6.33 -17.60 5.07
CA ALA A 52 -5.46 -18.76 5.04
C ALA A 52 -5.95 -19.91 5.96
N LEU A 53 -6.44 -19.58 7.15
CA LEU A 53 -6.95 -20.58 8.11
C LEU A 53 -8.24 -21.24 7.62
N GLU A 54 -9.15 -20.46 7.04
CA GLU A 54 -10.38 -20.98 6.46
C GLU A 54 -10.08 -22.00 5.36
N GLU A 55 -9.04 -21.76 4.57
CA GLU A 55 -8.68 -22.64 3.46
C GLU A 55 -8.05 -23.95 3.89
N VAL A 56 -7.18 -23.89 4.89
CA VAL A 56 -6.66 -25.10 5.53
C VAL A 56 -7.80 -25.93 6.12
N ALA A 57 -8.80 -25.28 6.72
CA ALA A 57 -9.97 -25.98 7.28
C ALA A 57 -10.88 -26.59 6.20
N LEU A 58 -11.06 -25.91 5.07
CA LEU A 58 -11.88 -26.40 3.95
C LEU A 58 -11.22 -27.55 3.19
N THR A 59 -9.91 -27.50 3.01
CA THR A 59 -9.16 -28.51 2.25
C THR A 59 -8.66 -29.66 3.12
N ASN A 60 -8.64 -29.49 4.45
CA ASN A 60 -7.93 -30.36 5.40
C ASN A 60 -6.46 -30.59 5.00
N SER A 61 -5.84 -29.58 4.37
CA SER A 61 -4.48 -29.62 3.84
C SER A 61 -3.75 -28.31 4.15
N SER A 62 -2.45 -28.39 4.40
CA SER A 62 -1.58 -27.21 4.48
C SER A 62 -1.13 -26.72 3.10
N ASP A 63 -1.36 -27.52 2.05
CA ASP A 63 -0.99 -27.17 0.68
C ASP A 63 -2.13 -26.37 0.05
N ILE A 64 -1.88 -25.07 -0.14
CA ILE A 64 -2.86 -24.13 -0.67
C ILE A 64 -2.55 -23.85 -2.14
N VAL A 65 -3.54 -24.06 -3.00
CA VAL A 65 -3.47 -23.65 -4.41
C VAL A 65 -3.78 -22.17 -4.48
N ILE A 66 -2.92 -21.41 -5.16
CA ILE A 66 -3.04 -19.96 -5.27
C ILE A 66 -3.03 -19.51 -6.73
N SER A 67 -3.75 -18.43 -6.98
CA SER A 67 -3.65 -17.58 -8.16
C SER A 67 -3.05 -16.22 -7.75
N GLY A 68 -2.44 -15.52 -8.68
CA GLY A 68 -1.87 -14.19 -8.45
C GLY A 68 -2.47 -13.19 -9.42
N ASP A 69 -2.88 -12.03 -8.91
CA ASP A 69 -3.33 -10.90 -9.73
C ASP A 69 -2.64 -9.61 -9.30
N GLY A 70 -2.53 -8.66 -10.21
CA GLY A 70 -1.84 -7.40 -9.98
C GLY A 70 -2.54 -6.21 -10.61
N THR A 71 -2.52 -5.08 -9.90
CA THR A 71 -3.06 -3.83 -10.41
C THR A 71 -2.04 -2.71 -10.35
N TRP A 72 -2.16 -1.78 -11.30
CA TRP A 72 -1.26 -0.63 -11.44
C TRP A 72 -2.00 0.65 -11.09
N LYS A 73 -1.32 1.58 -10.41
CA LYS A 73 -1.90 2.88 -10.03
C LYS A 73 -2.35 3.69 -11.24
N THR A 74 -1.59 3.64 -12.33
CA THR A 74 -1.90 4.35 -13.57
C THR A 74 -1.99 3.36 -14.73
N ARG A 75 -2.93 3.61 -15.65
CA ARG A 75 -3.06 2.80 -16.87
C ARG A 75 -1.82 2.98 -17.77
N GLY A 76 -1.39 1.88 -18.38
CA GLY A 76 -0.25 1.84 -19.31
C GLY A 76 1.07 1.41 -18.66
N TYR A 77 2.09 1.21 -19.49
CA TYR A 77 3.40 0.67 -19.11
C TYR A 77 4.31 1.64 -18.32
N SER A 78 3.78 2.79 -17.88
CA SER A 78 4.53 3.84 -17.17
C SER A 78 4.22 3.91 -15.67
N SER A 79 3.50 2.93 -15.12
CA SER A 79 3.17 2.94 -13.70
C SER A 79 4.39 2.70 -12.83
N HIS A 80 4.59 3.57 -11.84
CA HIS A 80 5.69 3.43 -10.88
C HIS A 80 5.25 2.78 -9.57
N VAL A 81 3.95 2.49 -9.44
CA VAL A 81 3.33 1.90 -8.26
C VAL A 81 2.32 0.87 -8.70
N GLY A 82 2.44 -0.34 -8.16
CA GLY A 82 1.51 -1.44 -8.35
C GLY A 82 1.24 -2.17 -7.03
N VAL A 83 0.28 -3.07 -7.07
CA VAL A 83 -0.03 -4.00 -5.99
C VAL A 83 -0.15 -5.37 -6.62
N CYS A 84 0.49 -6.37 -6.01
CA CYS A 84 0.31 -7.77 -6.34
C CYS A 84 -0.45 -8.43 -5.18
N ALA A 85 -1.46 -9.23 -5.49
CA ALA A 85 -2.23 -9.99 -4.52
C ALA A 85 -2.18 -11.47 -4.87
N VAL A 86 -2.05 -12.29 -3.83
CA VAL A 86 -2.16 -13.74 -3.90
C VAL A 86 -3.56 -14.12 -3.42
N ILE A 87 -4.30 -14.80 -4.28
CA ILE A 87 -5.69 -15.16 -4.10
C ILE A 87 -5.79 -16.68 -4.10
N GLU A 88 -6.51 -17.22 -3.15
CA GLU A 88 -6.65 -18.67 -3.04
C GLU A 88 -7.70 -19.25 -4.00
N ASP A 89 -7.46 -20.51 -4.39
CA ASP A 89 -8.29 -21.43 -5.19
C ASP A 89 -9.81 -21.33 -5.02
N ARG A 90 -10.25 -21.73 -3.83
CA ARG A 90 -11.58 -22.22 -3.50
C ARG A 90 -12.48 -21.17 -2.89
N THR A 91 -12.01 -20.36 -1.94
CA THR A 91 -12.77 -19.21 -1.43
C THR A 91 -12.59 -17.97 -2.29
N GLY A 92 -11.53 -17.89 -3.10
CA GLY A 92 -11.22 -16.68 -3.86
C GLY A 92 -10.81 -15.51 -2.97
N LYS A 93 -10.35 -15.78 -1.74
CA LYS A 93 -9.92 -14.76 -0.79
C LYS A 93 -8.44 -14.43 -0.96
N VAL A 94 -8.09 -13.18 -0.66
CA VAL A 94 -6.70 -12.73 -0.65
C VAL A 94 -6.00 -13.26 0.59
N ILE A 95 -4.90 -13.98 0.40
CA ILE A 95 -4.04 -14.52 1.48
C ILE A 95 -2.83 -13.62 1.72
N ASP A 96 -2.34 -12.93 0.69
CA ASP A 96 -1.25 -11.97 0.84
C ASP A 96 -1.35 -10.87 -0.23
N ALA A 97 -0.83 -9.69 0.07
CA ALA A 97 -0.74 -8.60 -0.89
C ALA A 97 0.48 -7.72 -0.61
N GLU A 98 1.24 -7.42 -1.66
CA GLU A 98 2.45 -6.59 -1.57
C GLU A 98 2.37 -5.37 -2.49
N VAL A 99 2.78 -4.22 -1.94
CA VAL A 99 2.87 -2.96 -2.71
C VAL A 99 4.24 -2.86 -3.38
N MET A 100 4.23 -2.78 -4.70
CA MET A 100 5.42 -2.67 -5.52
C MET A 100 5.60 -1.21 -5.95
N SER A 101 6.76 -0.62 -5.67
CA SER A 101 7.06 0.76 -6.07
C SER A 101 8.47 0.91 -6.61
N SER A 102 8.60 1.42 -7.85
CA SER A 102 9.88 1.80 -8.44
C SER A 102 10.31 3.21 -7.98
N TYR A 103 9.42 3.93 -7.29
CA TYR A 103 9.74 5.21 -6.67
C TYR A 103 10.67 5.04 -5.46
N CYS A 104 11.82 5.71 -5.54
CA CYS A 104 12.78 5.87 -4.45
C CYS A 104 12.65 7.26 -3.81
N LYS A 105 12.55 7.34 -2.48
CA LYS A 105 12.87 8.58 -1.77
C LYS A 105 14.40 8.72 -1.67
N PRO A 106 15.02 9.75 -2.26
CA PRO A 106 16.46 9.93 -2.20
C PRO A 106 16.93 10.14 -0.76
N TRP A 107 18.13 9.66 -0.45
CA TRP A 107 18.76 9.90 0.85
C TRP A 107 19.03 11.39 1.05
N LYS A 108 18.45 11.97 2.11
CA LYS A 108 18.51 13.41 2.38
C LYS A 108 19.58 13.84 3.41
N ARG A 109 20.37 12.91 3.94
CA ARG A 109 21.37 13.19 4.99
C ARG A 109 22.80 12.96 4.48
N SER A 110 23.80 13.09 5.34
CA SER A 110 25.19 12.81 4.98
C SER A 110 25.40 11.34 4.60
N LYS A 111 26.17 11.10 3.54
CA LYS A 111 26.65 9.76 3.17
C LYS A 111 27.73 9.34 4.16
N GLY A 112 27.77 8.05 4.52
CA GLY A 112 28.81 7.47 5.39
C GLY A 112 28.36 7.09 6.80
N SER A 113 27.19 7.56 7.26
CA SER A 113 26.64 7.11 8.53
C SER A 113 26.26 5.62 8.52
N PRO A 114 26.24 4.93 9.68
CA PRO A 114 25.68 3.58 9.78
C PRO A 114 24.24 3.50 9.27
N ALA A 115 23.45 4.56 9.49
CA ALA A 115 22.11 4.71 8.96
C ALA A 115 22.06 4.74 7.42
N TYR A 116 23.02 5.42 6.77
CA TYR A 116 23.16 5.39 5.32
C TYR A 116 23.49 3.99 4.79
N LYS A 117 24.39 3.25 5.45
CA LYS A 117 24.73 1.87 5.06
C LYS A 117 23.51 0.96 5.16
N LYS A 118 22.77 1.03 6.26
CA LYS A 118 21.52 0.27 6.47
C LYS A 118 20.45 0.64 5.43
N TRP A 119 20.27 1.94 5.18
CA TRP A 119 19.36 2.42 4.14
C TRP A 119 19.76 1.86 2.77
N LYS A 120 21.02 1.97 2.37
CA LYS A 120 21.51 1.52 1.06
C LYS A 120 21.24 0.04 0.81
N ILE A 121 21.43 -0.83 1.80
CA ILE A 121 21.15 -2.27 1.70
C ILE A 121 19.66 -2.54 1.50
N LEU A 122 18.80 -1.93 2.34
CA LEU A 122 17.34 -2.08 2.22
C LEU A 122 16.80 -1.47 0.93
N HIS A 123 17.46 -0.43 0.44
CA HIS A 123 17.04 0.33 -0.72
C HIS A 123 17.25 -0.43 -2.04
N VAL A 124 18.41 -1.09 -2.20
CA VAL A 124 18.70 -1.93 -3.38
C VAL A 124 17.73 -3.11 -3.47
N LYS A 125 17.34 -3.71 -2.33
CA LYS A 125 16.38 -4.82 -2.31
C LYS A 125 14.97 -4.45 -2.81
N LYS A 126 14.52 -3.20 -2.61
CA LYS A 126 13.16 -2.77 -2.99
C LYS A 126 13.01 -2.31 -4.44
N ILE A 127 14.11 -1.89 -5.09
CA ILE A 127 14.07 -1.43 -6.49
C ILE A 127 13.87 -2.60 -7.46
N ASN A 128 14.32 -3.81 -7.08
CA ASN A 128 14.29 -4.99 -7.95
C ASN A 128 12.93 -5.70 -8.01
N ASN A 129 11.87 -5.12 -7.43
CA ASN A 129 10.54 -5.72 -7.47
C ASN A 129 9.84 -5.54 -8.83
N PHE A 130 10.35 -4.73 -9.75
CA PHE A 130 9.84 -4.64 -11.13
C PHE A 130 10.83 -5.34 -12.06
N ASN A 131 10.74 -6.67 -12.15
CA ASN A 131 11.38 -7.45 -13.21
C ASN A 131 10.42 -8.53 -13.67
#